data_AF-A0A382K937-F1
#
_entry.id   AF-A0A382K937-F1
#
_cell.length_a   1.000
_cell.length_b   1.000
_cell.length_c   1.000
_cell.angle_alpha   90.00
_cell.angle_beta   90.00
_cell.angle_gamma   90.00
#
_symmetry.space_group_name_H-M   'P 1'
#
loop_
_entity.id
_entity.type
_entity.pdbx_description
1 polymer ?
#
loop_
_entity_poly.entity_id
_entity_poly.type
_entity_poly.pdbx_seq_one_letter_code
_entity_poly.pdbx_strand_id
1 'polypeptide(L)'
;LSDIDESGLQDGNLLKWDNVLTKFVPTEGTLLDTIKVLGQTDLTIPTSGDLEMVSGAGIQLTTDPSTGKLTIASTTQANLSVDTFTADGSTKEFELSRVPTQPVDVLVHVDSLYQAPLSYTIVGTSPAKLVFPENIPVNLEVSVTFLNLDTIQTIVQDGSITPAKLSSSTYYIDTFYGDGSTDIFTLSQIASTPNQLLVIIDGLIQEPGADNAYSVTGTQITFTSPPAYNALVKVRFLGATFSTASSISPNAIGIPEMDISGSGSSGQVLGLGSSGGLIWISPASADFIYNNQTFTNASSIEFDVSSGFTLSEGNPGELTVGFTDYLTTISVTGQPTISIDSSRELELVAGPGVTLTTDNTVNNKKVTWAVSVGGITEDILPASTSTYNLGSISKVWDTIFANTIDLGNITLSEISGALSLP
;
A
#
# COMPACT_ATOMS: atom_id res chain seq x y z
N LEU A 1 -18.88 -42.80 61.52
CA LEU A 1 -17.51 -42.89 60.98
C LEU A 1 -16.64 -43.71 61.94
N SER A 2 -17.13 -44.86 62.42
CA SER A 2 -16.41 -45.68 63.43
C SER A 2 -15.14 -46.35 62.87
N ASP A 3 -15.06 -46.38 61.56
CA ASP A 3 -14.02 -46.93 60.69
C ASP A 3 -12.97 -45.88 60.27
N ILE A 4 -13.08 -44.63 60.73
CA ILE A 4 -12.11 -43.56 60.46
C ILE A 4 -11.35 -43.24 61.74
N ASP A 5 -10.04 -43.10 61.63
CA ASP A 5 -9.23 -42.48 62.65
C ASP A 5 -9.27 -40.95 62.48
N GLU A 6 -9.93 -40.27 63.40
CA GLU A 6 -10.10 -38.80 63.35
C GLU A 6 -8.87 -38.07 63.94
N SER A 7 -7.91 -38.80 64.51
CA SER A 7 -6.71 -38.23 65.10
C SER A 7 -5.82 -37.60 64.02
N GLY A 8 -5.71 -36.27 64.04
CA GLY A 8 -4.88 -35.51 63.11
C GLY A 8 -5.53 -35.25 61.74
N LEU A 9 -6.82 -35.55 61.58
CA LEU A 9 -7.56 -35.28 60.35
C LEU A 9 -7.66 -33.75 60.11
N GLN A 10 -7.21 -33.32 58.94
CA GLN A 10 -7.30 -31.96 58.44
C GLN A 10 -8.16 -31.90 57.17
N ASP A 11 -8.74 -30.73 56.90
CA ASP A 11 -9.49 -30.50 55.67
C ASP A 11 -8.60 -30.71 54.44
N GLY A 12 -9.05 -31.54 53.50
CA GLY A 12 -8.29 -31.95 52.32
C GLY A 12 -7.43 -33.21 52.46
N ASN A 13 -7.36 -33.86 53.62
CA ASN A 13 -6.70 -35.16 53.74
C ASN A 13 -7.44 -36.26 52.95
N LEU A 14 -6.67 -37.15 52.33
CA LEU A 14 -7.19 -38.41 51.80
C LEU A 14 -7.24 -39.46 52.91
N LEU A 15 -8.08 -40.46 52.74
CA LEU A 15 -8.22 -41.57 53.67
C LEU A 15 -7.66 -42.85 53.04
N LYS A 16 -6.60 -43.41 53.64
CA LYS A 16 -6.02 -44.69 53.21
C LYS A 16 -6.42 -45.76 54.21
N TRP A 17 -6.82 -46.92 53.71
CA TRP A 17 -7.10 -48.07 54.56
C TRP A 17 -5.80 -48.62 55.15
N ASP A 18 -5.69 -48.61 56.47
CA ASP A 18 -4.59 -49.23 57.19
C ASP A 18 -5.02 -50.64 57.65
N ASN A 19 -4.35 -51.66 57.10
CA ASN A 19 -4.66 -53.06 57.39
C ASN A 19 -4.29 -53.49 58.83
N VAL A 20 -3.40 -52.75 59.50
CA VAL A 20 -2.97 -53.02 60.88
C VAL A 20 -3.93 -52.39 61.88
N LEU A 21 -4.32 -51.13 61.64
CA LEU A 21 -5.28 -50.41 62.48
C LEU A 21 -6.73 -50.76 62.16
N THR A 22 -6.98 -51.43 61.03
CA THR A 22 -8.31 -51.80 60.52
C THR A 22 -9.25 -50.60 60.42
N LYS A 23 -8.68 -49.45 60.07
CA LYS A 23 -9.36 -48.16 59.96
C LYS A 23 -8.80 -47.38 58.78
N PHE A 24 -9.58 -46.44 58.29
CA PHE A 24 -9.14 -45.39 57.41
C PHE A 24 -8.36 -44.35 58.21
N VAL A 25 -7.08 -44.16 57.90
CA VAL A 25 -6.23 -43.15 58.53
C VAL A 25 -6.05 -41.94 57.59
N PRO A 26 -5.96 -40.72 58.14
CA PRO A 26 -5.62 -39.54 57.34
C PRO A 26 -4.24 -39.71 56.72
N THR A 27 -4.11 -39.42 55.43
CA THR A 27 -2.84 -39.44 54.72
C THR A 27 -2.66 -38.14 53.93
N GLU A 28 -1.43 -37.64 53.89
CA GLU A 28 -1.02 -36.55 53.02
C GLU A 28 -0.44 -37.13 51.72
N GLY A 29 -0.98 -36.77 50.56
CA GLY A 29 -0.46 -37.21 49.25
C GLY A 29 -1.53 -37.50 48.19
N THR A 30 -1.12 -38.17 47.11
CA THR A 30 -1.95 -38.59 45.97
C THR A 30 -2.37 -40.07 46.07
N LEU A 31 -3.46 -40.46 45.41
CA LEU A 31 -3.95 -41.86 45.42
C LEU A 31 -3.00 -42.87 44.74
N LEU A 32 -2.01 -42.39 43.98
CA LEU A 32 -1.01 -43.19 43.30
C LEU A 32 0.36 -42.85 43.88
N ASP A 33 1.06 -43.87 44.42
CA ASP A 33 2.39 -43.72 45.04
C ASP A 33 3.52 -43.98 44.02
N THR A 34 3.33 -44.95 43.11
CA THR A 34 4.33 -45.35 42.11
C THR A 34 3.70 -45.78 40.78
N ILE A 35 4.41 -45.59 39.67
CA ILE A 35 4.11 -46.18 38.36
C ILE A 35 5.17 -47.24 38.05
N LYS A 36 4.73 -48.47 37.80
CA LYS A 36 5.62 -49.58 37.44
C LYS A 36 5.67 -49.76 35.94
N VAL A 37 6.89 -49.80 35.39
CA VAL A 37 7.14 -50.14 34.00
C VAL A 37 8.08 -51.34 34.00
N LEU A 38 7.69 -52.43 33.34
CA LEU A 38 8.47 -53.66 33.31
C LEU A 38 9.88 -53.40 32.75
N GLY A 39 10.90 -53.80 33.50
CA GLY A 39 12.31 -53.60 33.12
C GLY A 39 12.88 -52.22 33.45
N GLN A 40 12.11 -51.33 34.09
CA GLN A 40 12.58 -50.05 34.60
C GLN A 40 12.52 -50.02 36.14
N THR A 41 13.22 -49.05 36.74
CA THR A 41 13.01 -48.73 38.16
C THR A 41 11.63 -48.09 38.34
N ASP A 42 10.94 -48.44 39.44
CA ASP A 42 9.62 -47.87 39.77
C ASP A 42 9.71 -46.33 39.81
N LEU A 43 8.81 -45.66 39.08
CA LEU A 43 8.72 -44.20 39.10
C LEU A 43 7.91 -43.78 40.32
N THR A 44 8.56 -43.18 41.31
CA THR A 44 7.90 -42.59 42.48
C THR A 44 7.28 -41.26 42.12
N ILE A 45 5.98 -41.09 42.41
CA ILE A 45 5.29 -39.83 42.17
C ILE A 45 5.70 -38.82 43.26
N PRO A 46 6.17 -37.62 42.91
CA PRO A 46 6.57 -36.62 43.90
C PRO A 46 5.41 -36.21 44.82
N THR A 47 5.69 -35.93 46.09
CA THR A 47 4.69 -35.43 47.05
C THR A 47 4.25 -33.99 46.78
N SER A 48 4.92 -33.29 45.86
CA SER A 48 4.56 -31.96 45.37
C SER A 48 5.04 -31.76 43.93
N GLY A 49 4.24 -31.11 43.08
CA GLY A 49 4.54 -30.86 41.67
C GLY A 49 3.76 -31.77 40.71
N ASP A 50 3.87 -31.50 39.40
CA ASP A 50 3.16 -32.25 38.36
C ASP A 50 3.97 -33.47 37.89
N LEU A 51 3.26 -34.56 37.55
CA LEU A 51 3.86 -35.69 36.84
C LEU A 51 4.05 -35.31 35.35
N GLU A 52 5.29 -35.08 34.93
CA GLU A 52 5.62 -34.78 33.54
C GLU A 52 5.93 -36.06 32.75
N MET A 53 5.22 -36.27 31.64
CA MET A 53 5.52 -37.33 30.67
C MET A 53 6.03 -36.69 29.38
N VAL A 54 7.32 -36.85 29.12
CA VAL A 54 7.96 -36.32 27.90
C VAL A 54 7.95 -37.41 26.83
N SER A 55 7.41 -37.10 25.64
CA SER A 55 7.51 -38.02 24.51
C SER A 55 8.92 -38.04 23.94
N GLY A 56 9.50 -39.25 23.83
CA GLY A 56 10.72 -39.46 23.06
C GLY A 56 10.47 -39.36 21.55
N ALA A 57 11.55 -39.33 20.77
CA ALA A 57 11.45 -39.34 19.31
C ALA A 57 10.62 -40.53 18.81
N GLY A 58 9.65 -40.27 17.94
CA GLY A 58 8.81 -41.31 17.35
C GLY A 58 7.61 -41.76 18.19
N ILE A 59 7.36 -41.13 19.35
CA ILE A 59 6.15 -41.35 20.15
C ILE A 59 5.36 -40.05 20.24
N GLN A 60 4.03 -40.14 20.12
CA GLN A 60 3.10 -39.07 20.48
C GLN A 60 2.32 -39.45 21.72
N LEU A 61 2.22 -38.48 22.60
CA LEU A 61 1.38 -38.52 23.79
C LEU A 61 0.27 -37.49 23.59
N THR A 62 -0.98 -37.95 23.61
CA THR A 62 -2.16 -37.08 23.48
C THR A 62 -3.03 -37.23 24.72
N THR A 63 -3.25 -36.14 25.44
CA THR A 63 -4.15 -36.09 26.59
C THR A 63 -5.52 -35.58 26.18
N ASP A 64 -6.57 -36.20 26.74
CA ASP A 64 -7.93 -35.69 26.73
C ASP A 64 -8.35 -35.43 28.19
N PRO A 65 -8.31 -34.15 28.63
CA PRO A 65 -8.62 -33.79 30.01
C PRO A 65 -10.10 -33.96 30.36
N SER A 66 -11.00 -34.04 29.37
CA SER A 66 -12.44 -34.20 29.61
C SER A 66 -12.82 -35.62 30.02
N THR A 67 -12.03 -36.61 29.59
CA THR A 67 -12.24 -38.03 29.89
C THR A 67 -11.14 -38.62 30.77
N GLY A 68 -10.09 -37.85 31.09
CA GLY A 68 -8.92 -38.33 31.83
C GLY A 68 -8.09 -39.35 31.05
N LYS A 69 -8.17 -39.35 29.71
CA LYS A 69 -7.49 -40.33 28.84
C LYS A 69 -6.12 -39.82 28.39
N LEU A 70 -5.10 -40.66 28.50
CA LEU A 70 -3.82 -40.50 27.81
C LEU A 70 -3.73 -41.54 26.68
N THR A 71 -3.47 -41.09 25.46
CA THR A 71 -3.18 -41.95 24.31
C THR A 71 -1.70 -41.90 23.98
N ILE A 72 -1.09 -43.08 23.78
CA ILE A 72 0.31 -43.23 23.38
C ILE A 72 0.32 -43.86 22.00
N ALA A 73 0.87 -43.16 21.01
CA ALA A 73 0.93 -43.61 19.62
C ALA A 73 2.36 -43.50 19.08
N SER A 74 2.75 -44.33 18.11
CA SER A 74 4.00 -44.13 17.37
C SER A 74 3.80 -43.11 16.24
N THR A 75 4.75 -42.21 16.04
CA THR A 75 4.79 -41.24 14.91
C THR A 75 5.82 -41.52 13.87
N THR A 76 6.61 -42.58 14.03
CA THR A 76 7.54 -42.95 12.96
C THR A 76 6.74 -43.46 11.76
N GLN A 77 6.84 -42.73 10.64
CA GLN A 77 6.69 -43.30 9.31
C GLN A 77 7.48 -44.61 9.31
N ALA A 78 6.81 -45.72 9.00
CA ALA A 78 7.36 -47.05 9.22
C ALA A 78 8.82 -47.10 8.75
N ASN A 79 9.76 -47.31 9.66
CA ASN A 79 11.08 -47.78 9.23
C ASN A 79 10.85 -49.05 8.39
N LEU A 80 11.73 -49.33 7.43
CA LEU A 80 11.77 -50.67 6.84
C LEU A 80 11.91 -51.64 8.02
N SER A 81 10.86 -52.39 8.29
CA SER A 81 10.81 -53.35 9.38
C SER A 81 11.07 -54.73 8.82
N VAL A 82 11.61 -55.61 9.64
CA VAL A 82 11.81 -57.02 9.29
C VAL A 82 11.27 -57.88 10.41
N ASP A 83 10.46 -58.87 10.05
CA ASP A 83 10.14 -59.97 10.96
C ASP A 83 11.05 -61.15 10.65
N THR A 84 11.64 -61.75 11.69
CA THR A 84 12.47 -62.94 11.58
C THR A 84 11.91 -64.06 12.45
N PHE A 85 11.78 -65.26 11.87
CA PHE A 85 11.31 -66.45 12.56
C PHE A 85 12.32 -67.58 12.39
N THR A 86 12.41 -68.50 13.35
CA THR A 86 13.15 -69.77 13.18
C THR A 86 12.15 -70.90 13.01
N ALA A 87 12.21 -71.60 11.88
CA ALA A 87 11.30 -72.69 11.57
C ALA A 87 11.59 -73.93 12.45
N ASP A 88 10.51 -74.61 12.85
CA ASP A 88 10.53 -75.80 13.73
C ASP A 88 10.35 -77.12 12.96
N GLY A 89 10.19 -77.08 11.64
CA GLY A 89 9.88 -78.25 10.81
C GLY A 89 8.39 -78.61 10.73
N SER A 90 7.52 -77.96 11.51
CA SER A 90 6.08 -78.28 11.63
C SER A 90 5.15 -77.09 11.36
N THR A 91 5.69 -75.88 11.31
CA THR A 91 4.95 -74.63 11.11
C THR A 91 5.04 -74.13 9.67
N LYS A 92 3.90 -73.70 9.12
CA LYS A 92 3.79 -73.06 7.79
C LYS A 92 3.18 -71.66 7.81
N GLU A 93 2.73 -71.21 8.98
CA GLU A 93 2.10 -69.90 9.19
C GLU A 93 2.95 -69.08 10.16
N PHE A 94 3.30 -67.85 9.79
CA PHE A 94 4.10 -66.95 10.60
C PHE A 94 3.32 -65.64 10.81
N GLU A 95 3.09 -65.27 12.07
CA GLU A 95 2.36 -64.06 12.45
C GLU A 95 3.21 -62.82 12.19
N LEU A 96 2.70 -61.87 11.41
CA LEU A 96 3.40 -60.66 11.01
C LEU A 96 3.13 -59.50 11.97
N SER A 97 4.16 -58.70 12.25
CA SER A 97 4.10 -57.51 13.10
C SER A 97 3.31 -56.35 12.47
N ARG A 98 3.07 -56.41 11.15
CA ARG A 98 2.28 -55.45 10.36
C ARG A 98 1.37 -56.19 9.40
N VAL A 99 0.45 -55.46 8.79
CA VAL A 99 -0.53 -55.98 7.83
C VAL A 99 -0.13 -55.52 6.42
N PRO A 100 0.60 -56.34 5.63
CA PRO A 100 0.77 -56.08 4.20
C PRO A 100 -0.58 -56.16 3.49
N THR A 101 -0.83 -55.29 2.52
CA THR A 101 -2.08 -55.34 1.75
C THR A 101 -2.00 -56.34 0.61
N GLN A 102 -0.79 -56.61 0.10
CA GLN A 102 -0.52 -57.59 -0.95
C GLN A 102 0.82 -58.32 -0.71
N PRO A 103 1.00 -59.55 -1.25
CA PRO A 103 2.28 -60.27 -1.18
C PRO A 103 3.50 -59.50 -1.73
N VAL A 104 3.29 -58.52 -2.62
CA VAL A 104 4.34 -57.66 -3.20
C VAL A 104 4.80 -56.53 -2.26
N ASP A 105 4.07 -56.27 -1.18
CA ASP A 105 4.44 -55.25 -0.20
C ASP A 105 5.55 -55.73 0.76
N VAL A 106 5.95 -57.00 0.63
CA VAL A 106 6.97 -57.66 1.44
C VAL A 106 8.02 -58.37 0.57
N LEU A 107 9.23 -58.48 1.11
CA LEU A 107 10.30 -59.31 0.57
C LEU A 107 10.54 -60.47 1.53
N VAL A 108 10.30 -61.70 1.08
CA VAL A 108 10.36 -62.91 1.90
C VAL A 108 11.58 -63.75 1.51
N HIS A 109 12.37 -64.15 2.52
CA HIS A 109 13.42 -65.15 2.38
C HIS A 109 13.18 -66.30 3.34
N VAL A 110 13.50 -67.51 2.91
CA VAL A 110 13.70 -68.67 3.78
C VAL A 110 15.18 -68.99 3.75
N ASP A 111 15.85 -68.83 4.89
CA ASP A 111 17.29 -68.70 5.03
C ASP A 111 17.80 -67.59 4.08
N SER A 112 18.72 -67.91 3.17
CA SER A 112 19.18 -66.95 2.16
C SER A 112 18.43 -67.05 0.81
N LEU A 113 17.38 -67.86 0.73
CA LEU A 113 16.65 -68.12 -0.51
C LEU A 113 15.39 -67.25 -0.62
N TYR A 114 15.38 -66.37 -1.62
CA TYR A 114 14.22 -65.53 -1.96
C TYR A 114 12.99 -66.37 -2.32
N GLN A 115 11.85 -65.98 -1.78
CA GLN A 115 10.54 -66.56 -2.06
C GLN A 115 9.73 -65.58 -2.92
N ALA A 116 9.34 -66.01 -4.12
CA ALA A 116 8.56 -65.17 -5.01
C ALA A 116 7.16 -64.90 -4.41
N PRO A 117 6.49 -63.76 -4.67
CA PRO A 117 5.19 -63.44 -4.06
C PRO A 117 4.07 -64.43 -4.39
N LEU A 118 4.24 -65.27 -5.41
CA LEU A 118 3.32 -66.35 -5.77
C LEU A 118 3.52 -67.64 -4.96
N SER A 119 4.62 -67.77 -4.18
CA SER A 119 4.93 -68.97 -3.39
C SER A 119 4.40 -68.92 -1.96
N TYR A 120 3.75 -67.82 -1.57
CA TYR A 120 3.10 -67.65 -0.26
C TYR A 120 1.83 -66.83 -0.40
N THR A 121 1.03 -66.83 0.67
CA THR A 121 -0.15 -65.95 0.79
C THR A 121 -0.07 -65.14 2.07
N ILE A 122 -0.69 -63.96 2.07
CA ILE A 122 -0.89 -63.13 3.26
C ILE A 122 -2.36 -63.22 3.64
N VAL A 123 -2.66 -63.63 4.87
CA VAL A 123 -4.04 -63.78 5.35
C VAL A 123 -4.25 -63.07 6.69
N GLY A 124 -5.48 -62.71 7.01
CA GLY A 124 -5.81 -62.00 8.26
C GLY A 124 -5.48 -60.50 8.22
N THR A 125 -6.06 -59.74 9.15
CA THR A 125 -5.94 -58.28 9.19
C THR A 125 -5.54 -57.72 10.56
N SER A 126 -5.50 -58.55 11.62
CA SER A 126 -5.02 -58.19 12.96
C SER A 126 -5.05 -59.43 13.89
N PRO A 127 -4.00 -60.26 13.92
CA PRO A 127 -2.75 -60.13 13.17
C PRO A 127 -2.88 -60.64 11.73
N ALA A 128 -1.97 -60.20 10.85
CA ALA A 128 -1.78 -60.82 9.54
C ALA A 128 -0.80 -62.00 9.67
N LYS A 129 -0.87 -62.95 8.74
CA LYS A 129 0.00 -64.13 8.70
C LYS A 129 0.56 -64.34 7.31
N LEU A 130 1.85 -64.64 7.24
CA LEU A 130 2.51 -65.21 6.07
C LEU A 130 2.29 -66.72 6.06
N VAL A 131 1.77 -67.26 4.96
CA VAL A 131 1.41 -68.68 4.84
C VAL A 131 2.10 -69.32 3.64
N PHE A 132 2.92 -70.33 3.92
CA PHE A 132 3.56 -71.17 2.90
C PHE A 132 2.69 -72.40 2.56
N PRO A 133 2.85 -72.98 1.36
CA PRO A 133 2.10 -74.18 0.96
C PRO A 133 2.46 -75.43 1.78
N GLU A 134 3.71 -75.51 2.26
CA GLU A 134 4.25 -76.60 3.07
C GLU A 134 4.95 -76.07 4.31
N ASN A 135 5.21 -76.95 5.29
CA ASN A 135 5.95 -76.60 6.49
C ASN A 135 7.41 -76.28 6.14
N ILE A 136 7.98 -75.27 6.80
CA ILE A 136 9.38 -74.90 6.58
C ILE A 136 10.29 -75.85 7.38
N PRO A 137 11.34 -76.44 6.77
CA PRO A 137 12.29 -77.31 7.46
C PRO A 137 12.89 -76.69 8.73
N VAL A 138 13.19 -77.54 9.71
CA VAL A 138 13.72 -77.12 11.01
C VAL A 138 15.04 -76.34 10.89
N ASN A 139 15.20 -75.31 11.72
CA ASN A 139 16.37 -74.43 11.81
C ASN A 139 16.60 -73.49 10.60
N LEU A 140 15.67 -73.40 9.65
CA LEU A 140 15.73 -72.34 8.64
C LEU A 140 15.15 -71.04 9.19
N GLU A 141 15.81 -69.92 8.90
CA GLU A 141 15.25 -68.60 9.20
C GLU A 141 14.15 -68.24 8.19
N VAL A 142 13.10 -67.56 8.60
CA VAL A 142 12.15 -66.92 7.70
C VAL A 142 12.23 -65.42 7.94
N SER A 143 12.64 -64.65 6.94
CA SER A 143 12.80 -63.21 7.02
C SER A 143 11.81 -62.50 6.12
N VAL A 144 11.04 -61.56 6.68
CA VAL A 144 9.98 -60.81 5.99
C VAL A 144 10.26 -59.33 6.13
N THR A 145 10.81 -58.71 5.08
CA THR A 145 11.06 -57.27 5.06
C THR A 145 9.85 -56.54 4.50
N PHE A 146 9.30 -55.58 5.24
CA PHE A 146 8.17 -54.75 4.78
C PHE A 146 8.69 -53.58 3.95
N LEU A 147 8.26 -53.49 2.69
CA LEU A 147 8.86 -52.60 1.71
C LEU A 147 8.28 -51.17 1.74
N ASN A 148 7.27 -50.89 2.54
CA ASN A 148 6.63 -49.56 2.67
C ASN A 148 6.25 -48.93 1.32
N LEU A 149 5.78 -49.75 0.37
CA LEU A 149 5.16 -49.29 -0.87
C LEU A 149 3.77 -48.72 -0.54
N ASP A 150 3.73 -47.64 0.22
CA ASP A 150 2.52 -46.84 0.32
C ASP A 150 2.29 -46.20 -1.06
N THR A 151 1.11 -46.44 -1.64
CA THR A 151 0.81 -46.15 -3.06
C THR A 151 0.63 -44.66 -3.37
N ILE A 152 1.28 -43.78 -2.61
CA ILE A 152 1.44 -42.38 -3.01
C ILE A 152 2.55 -42.33 -4.06
N GLN A 153 2.23 -42.85 -5.24
CA GLN A 153 2.88 -42.43 -6.46
C GLN A 153 2.69 -40.92 -6.53
N THR A 154 3.78 -40.18 -6.41
CA THR A 154 3.83 -38.73 -6.55
C THR A 154 3.46 -38.36 -7.98
N ILE A 155 2.18 -38.42 -8.33
CA ILE A 155 1.69 -37.73 -9.51
C ILE A 155 1.94 -36.25 -9.25
N VAL A 156 2.61 -35.59 -10.19
CA VAL A 156 2.66 -34.14 -10.21
C VAL A 156 1.22 -33.67 -10.36
N GLN A 157 0.67 -33.11 -9.28
CA GLN A 157 -0.70 -32.60 -9.27
C GLN A 157 -0.83 -31.51 -10.34
N ASP A 158 -2.00 -31.40 -10.97
CA ASP A 158 -2.25 -30.33 -11.94
C ASP A 158 -2.04 -28.95 -11.26
N GLY A 159 -1.40 -28.02 -11.99
CA GLY A 159 -0.99 -26.72 -11.45
C GLY A 159 0.15 -26.75 -10.42
N SER A 160 0.65 -27.93 -10.00
CA SER A 160 1.74 -28.00 -9.02
C SER A 160 3.08 -27.52 -9.57
N ILE A 161 3.27 -27.51 -10.90
CA ILE A 161 4.42 -26.87 -11.55
C ILE A 161 4.02 -25.45 -11.94
N THR A 162 4.25 -24.50 -11.03
CA THR A 162 4.08 -23.08 -11.31
C THR A 162 5.34 -22.52 -11.98
N PRO A 163 5.28 -21.31 -12.56
CA PRO A 163 6.48 -20.65 -13.07
C PRO A 163 7.62 -20.55 -12.04
N ALA A 164 7.33 -20.48 -10.74
CA ALA A 164 8.34 -20.45 -9.68
C ALA A 164 9.17 -21.73 -9.55
N LYS A 165 8.68 -22.86 -10.10
CA LYS A 165 9.39 -24.15 -10.11
C LYS A 165 10.16 -24.38 -11.42
N LEU A 166 10.16 -23.41 -12.32
CA LEU A 166 10.93 -23.42 -13.56
C LEU A 166 12.06 -22.40 -13.42
N SER A 167 13.31 -22.82 -13.64
CA SER A 167 14.45 -21.89 -13.64
C SER A 167 14.33 -20.87 -14.77
N SER A 168 14.82 -19.65 -14.56
CA SER A 168 14.88 -18.64 -15.63
C SER A 168 15.62 -19.17 -16.85
N SER A 169 14.93 -19.29 -17.98
CA SER A 169 15.54 -19.70 -19.24
C SER A 169 15.96 -18.45 -20.01
N THR A 170 17.22 -18.41 -20.44
CA THR A 170 17.72 -17.47 -21.46
C THR A 170 17.33 -18.01 -22.82
N TYR A 171 16.72 -17.19 -23.69
CA TYR A 171 16.47 -17.58 -25.08
C TYR A 171 17.79 -17.90 -25.78
N TYR A 172 17.99 -19.17 -26.14
CA TYR A 172 19.13 -19.60 -26.94
C TYR A 172 18.90 -19.31 -28.42
N ILE A 173 19.99 -18.98 -29.12
CA ILE A 173 20.00 -18.81 -30.57
C ILE A 173 21.18 -19.60 -31.12
N ASP A 174 20.91 -20.53 -32.03
CA ASP A 174 21.95 -21.15 -32.83
C ASP A 174 22.06 -20.45 -34.17
N THR A 175 23.30 -20.33 -34.65
CA THR A 175 23.62 -19.75 -35.96
C THR A 175 24.45 -20.74 -36.75
N PHE A 176 23.99 -21.05 -37.97
CA PHE A 176 24.70 -21.90 -38.91
C PHE A 176 24.84 -21.19 -40.26
N TYR A 177 25.72 -21.74 -41.11
CA TYR A 177 25.88 -21.32 -42.49
C TYR A 177 25.63 -22.52 -43.40
N GLY A 178 24.77 -22.34 -44.40
CA GLY A 178 24.54 -23.35 -45.43
C GLY A 178 25.78 -23.59 -46.29
N ASP A 179 25.98 -24.83 -46.69
CA ASP A 179 27.03 -25.24 -47.64
C ASP A 179 26.45 -25.69 -48.99
N GLY A 180 25.11 -25.67 -49.16
CA GLY A 180 24.41 -26.14 -50.34
C GLY A 180 24.23 -27.66 -50.44
N SER A 181 24.63 -28.44 -49.43
CA SER A 181 24.58 -29.92 -49.46
C SER A 181 24.19 -30.59 -48.14
N THR A 182 24.39 -29.94 -46.99
CA THR A 182 24.10 -30.46 -45.66
C THR A 182 22.68 -30.09 -45.24
N ASP A 183 21.86 -31.11 -44.97
CA ASP A 183 20.48 -30.95 -44.51
C ASP A 183 20.33 -30.97 -42.99
N ILE A 184 21.33 -31.49 -42.27
CA ILE A 184 21.24 -31.78 -40.83
C ILE A 184 22.24 -30.94 -40.06
N PHE A 185 21.75 -30.20 -39.07
CA PHE A 185 22.57 -29.39 -38.16
C PHE A 185 22.33 -29.80 -36.71
N THR A 186 23.38 -29.67 -35.88
CA THR A 186 23.29 -29.94 -34.44
C THR A 186 23.00 -28.67 -33.68
N LEU A 187 21.85 -28.65 -33.01
CA LEU A 187 21.36 -27.64 -32.09
C LEU A 187 22.10 -27.68 -30.75
N SER A 188 22.26 -26.52 -30.11
CA SER A 188 22.84 -26.39 -28.77
C SER A 188 21.89 -26.84 -27.65
N GLN A 189 20.60 -26.90 -27.94
CA GLN A 189 19.55 -27.36 -27.02
C GLN A 189 18.68 -28.44 -27.67
N ILE A 190 18.03 -29.24 -26.84
CA ILE A 190 17.05 -30.24 -27.30
C ILE A 190 15.76 -29.52 -27.73
N ALA A 191 15.24 -29.88 -28.89
CA ALA A 191 13.89 -29.54 -29.32
C ALA A 191 13.10 -30.84 -29.58
N SER A 192 11.97 -30.98 -28.90
CA SER A 192 11.09 -32.15 -29.01
C SER A 192 10.11 -32.03 -30.16
N THR A 193 9.75 -30.80 -30.58
CA THR A 193 8.89 -30.55 -31.73
C THR A 193 9.38 -29.35 -32.54
N PRO A 194 9.17 -29.31 -33.87
CA PRO A 194 9.65 -28.20 -34.69
C PRO A 194 8.94 -26.88 -34.37
N ASN A 195 7.76 -26.94 -33.75
CA ASN A 195 6.99 -25.78 -33.27
C ASN A 195 7.64 -25.07 -32.07
N GLN A 196 8.64 -25.70 -31.43
CA GLN A 196 9.45 -25.07 -30.39
C GLN A 196 10.55 -24.18 -30.98
N LEU A 197 10.67 -24.08 -32.30
CA LEU A 197 11.71 -23.29 -32.94
C LEU A 197 11.10 -22.21 -33.84
N LEU A 198 11.73 -21.04 -33.88
CA LEU A 198 11.60 -20.08 -34.96
C LEU A 198 12.87 -20.14 -35.80
N VAL A 199 12.75 -20.65 -37.02
CA VAL A 199 13.87 -20.84 -37.94
C VAL A 199 13.81 -19.81 -39.07
N ILE A 200 14.94 -19.16 -39.34
CA ILE A 200 15.08 -18.10 -40.34
C ILE A 200 16.30 -18.42 -41.20
N ILE A 201 16.14 -18.44 -42.53
CA ILE A 201 17.23 -18.63 -43.49
C ILE A 201 17.29 -17.38 -44.38
N ASP A 202 18.41 -16.66 -44.37
CA ASP A 202 18.61 -15.40 -45.12
C ASP A 202 17.48 -14.36 -44.91
N GLY A 203 16.90 -14.35 -43.72
CA GLY A 203 15.80 -13.45 -43.35
C GLY A 203 14.40 -14.00 -43.67
N LEU A 204 14.27 -15.15 -44.33
CA LEU A 204 13.00 -15.80 -44.61
C LEU A 204 12.64 -16.82 -43.51
N ILE A 205 11.46 -16.64 -42.90
CA ILE A 205 10.91 -17.58 -41.91
C ILE A 205 10.59 -18.92 -42.57
N GLN A 206 10.98 -20.00 -41.92
CA GLN A 206 10.70 -21.36 -42.35
C GLN A 206 9.52 -21.94 -41.55
N GLU A 207 8.62 -22.64 -42.23
CA GLU A 207 7.45 -23.26 -41.58
C GLU A 207 7.82 -24.60 -40.90
N PRO A 208 7.47 -24.80 -39.63
CA PRO A 208 7.79 -26.03 -38.90
C PRO A 208 7.02 -27.23 -39.46
N GLY A 209 7.68 -28.39 -39.53
CA GLY A 209 7.08 -29.66 -39.92
C GLY A 209 7.89 -30.39 -40.99
N ALA A 210 7.93 -31.73 -40.92
CA ALA A 210 8.62 -32.55 -41.91
C ALA A 210 8.02 -32.43 -43.32
N ASP A 211 6.71 -32.18 -43.42
CA ASP A 211 6.01 -31.93 -44.69
C ASP A 211 6.16 -30.46 -45.16
N ASN A 212 6.82 -29.62 -44.37
CA ASN A 212 7.05 -28.20 -44.63
C ASN A 212 8.55 -27.96 -44.86
N ALA A 213 9.21 -27.16 -44.01
CA ALA A 213 10.61 -26.75 -44.22
C ALA A 213 11.63 -27.51 -43.36
N TYR A 214 11.25 -27.99 -42.17
CA TYR A 214 12.18 -28.69 -41.27
C TYR A 214 11.49 -29.58 -40.22
N SER A 215 12.22 -30.61 -39.80
CA SER A 215 11.87 -31.49 -38.66
C SER A 215 12.96 -31.45 -37.59
N VAL A 216 12.64 -31.92 -36.38
CA VAL A 216 13.60 -32.00 -35.27
C VAL A 216 13.55 -33.36 -34.59
N THR A 217 14.69 -33.84 -34.10
CA THR A 217 14.80 -35.02 -33.24
C THR A 217 15.95 -34.82 -32.26
N GLY A 218 15.62 -34.64 -30.98
CA GLY A 218 16.63 -34.37 -29.97
C GLY A 218 17.34 -33.04 -30.22
N THR A 219 18.65 -33.08 -30.46
CA THR A 219 19.47 -31.93 -30.82
C THR A 219 19.70 -31.80 -32.33
N GLN A 220 19.02 -32.57 -33.18
CA GLN A 220 19.17 -32.45 -34.63
C GLN A 220 17.98 -31.69 -35.21
N ILE A 221 18.28 -30.68 -36.03
CA ILE A 221 17.33 -30.09 -36.98
C ILE A 221 17.68 -30.60 -38.38
N THR A 222 16.66 -31.04 -39.12
CA THR A 222 16.79 -31.53 -40.49
C THR A 222 15.91 -30.70 -41.41
N PHE A 223 16.52 -30.01 -42.36
CA PHE A 223 15.82 -29.27 -43.40
C PHE A 223 15.34 -30.21 -44.52
N THR A 224 14.24 -29.87 -45.18
CA THR A 224 13.71 -30.64 -46.32
C THR A 224 14.49 -30.40 -47.62
N SER A 225 15.31 -29.35 -47.66
CA SER A 225 16.27 -29.03 -48.72
C SER A 225 17.50 -28.35 -48.11
N PRO A 226 18.72 -28.56 -48.65
CA PRO A 226 19.91 -27.98 -48.07
C PRO A 226 19.85 -26.45 -48.15
N PRO A 227 20.15 -25.72 -47.06
CA PRO A 227 20.33 -24.28 -47.15
C PRO A 227 21.43 -23.94 -48.16
N ALA A 228 21.19 -22.93 -48.99
CA ALA A 228 22.13 -22.53 -50.04
C ALA A 228 23.53 -22.18 -49.48
N TYR A 229 24.56 -22.28 -50.33
CA TYR A 229 25.92 -21.94 -49.93
C TYR A 229 26.00 -20.50 -49.38
N ASN A 230 26.57 -20.34 -48.19
CA ASN A 230 26.63 -19.12 -47.38
C ASN A 230 25.29 -18.57 -46.84
N ALA A 231 24.17 -19.29 -46.99
CA ALA A 231 22.90 -18.87 -46.41
C ALA A 231 23.00 -18.83 -44.88
N LEU A 232 22.60 -17.71 -44.27
CA LEU A 232 22.62 -17.53 -42.82
C LEU A 232 21.38 -18.18 -42.19
N VAL A 233 21.58 -19.25 -41.44
CA VAL A 233 20.52 -19.95 -40.72
C VAL A 233 20.53 -19.51 -39.26
N LYS A 234 19.41 -18.97 -38.77
CA LYS A 234 19.19 -18.64 -37.35
C LYS A 234 18.07 -19.49 -36.80
N VAL A 235 18.36 -20.25 -35.74
CA VAL A 235 17.38 -21.06 -35.03
C VAL A 235 17.20 -20.47 -33.64
N ARG A 236 16.01 -19.96 -33.35
CA ARG A 236 15.64 -19.45 -32.03
C ARG A 236 14.79 -20.48 -31.31
N PHE A 237 15.16 -20.83 -30.09
CA PHE A 237 14.35 -21.71 -29.24
C PHE A 237 13.21 -20.90 -28.63
N LEU A 238 11.98 -21.35 -28.83
CA LEU A 238 10.75 -20.79 -28.31
C LEU A 238 10.35 -21.59 -27.05
N GLY A 239 10.08 -20.89 -25.95
CA GLY A 239 9.95 -21.47 -24.61
C GLY A 239 10.16 -20.41 -23.52
N ALA A 240 10.15 -20.77 -22.24
CA ALA A 240 9.96 -19.78 -21.16
C ALA A 240 11.03 -18.65 -21.08
N THR A 241 10.56 -17.42 -20.83
CA THR A 241 11.31 -16.30 -20.19
C THR A 241 10.54 -15.66 -19.05
N PHE A 242 11.28 -15.03 -18.11
CA PHE A 242 10.78 -14.33 -16.92
C PHE A 242 11.19 -12.83 -16.88
N SER A 243 10.35 -12.05 -16.18
CA SER A 243 10.39 -10.63 -15.71
C SER A 243 10.58 -9.51 -16.76
N THR A 244 9.82 -8.40 -16.75
CA THR A 244 9.63 -7.44 -15.64
C THR A 244 8.30 -6.66 -15.66
N ALA A 245 7.89 -6.25 -14.46
CA ALA A 245 6.83 -5.28 -14.12
C ALA A 245 5.44 -5.55 -14.72
N SER A 246 4.54 -6.09 -13.88
CA SER A 246 3.11 -5.86 -14.06
C SER A 246 2.89 -4.37 -14.37
N SER A 247 2.05 -4.05 -15.36
CA SER A 247 1.48 -2.70 -15.45
C SER A 247 1.02 -2.34 -14.05
N ILE A 248 1.45 -1.20 -13.54
CA ILE A 248 0.99 -0.76 -12.23
C ILE A 248 -0.51 -0.54 -12.40
N SER A 249 -1.32 -1.38 -11.75
CA SER A 249 -2.77 -1.23 -11.83
C SER A 249 -3.14 0.19 -11.41
N PRO A 250 -4.23 0.78 -11.93
CA PRO A 250 -4.70 2.06 -11.43
C PRO A 250 -4.72 2.03 -9.89
N ASN A 251 -4.06 3.01 -9.27
CA ASN A 251 -3.87 3.14 -7.80
C ASN A 251 -2.85 2.20 -7.13
N ALA A 252 -1.98 1.49 -7.85
CA ALA A 252 -0.96 0.62 -7.24
C ALA A 252 0.41 1.29 -6.98
N ILE A 253 0.59 2.56 -7.36
CA ILE A 253 1.66 3.40 -6.77
C ILE A 253 1.06 4.14 -5.59
N GLY A 254 1.40 3.69 -4.38
CA GLY A 254 1.12 4.42 -3.16
C GLY A 254 2.25 5.37 -2.79
N ILE A 255 2.07 6.04 -1.67
CA ILE A 255 3.04 6.98 -1.09
C ILE A 255 4.38 6.28 -0.75
N PRO A 256 4.41 5.05 -0.23
CA PRO A 256 5.67 4.34 0.03
C PRO A 256 6.44 3.99 -1.25
N GLU A 257 5.75 3.69 -2.35
CA GLU A 257 6.38 3.30 -3.63
C GLU A 257 6.91 4.52 -4.40
N MET A 258 6.40 5.71 -4.07
CA MET A 258 6.91 7.00 -4.52
C MET A 258 7.84 7.58 -3.44
N ASP A 259 8.91 6.84 -3.14
CA ASP A 259 9.92 7.19 -2.14
C ASP A 259 10.79 8.36 -2.63
N ILE A 260 10.35 9.58 -2.28
CA ILE A 260 11.14 10.79 -2.45
C ILE A 260 11.61 11.19 -1.06
N SER A 261 12.81 10.74 -0.68
CA SER A 261 13.52 11.01 0.59
C SER A 261 12.63 11.55 1.73
N GLY A 262 11.90 10.66 2.39
CA GLY A 262 10.95 10.99 3.46
C GLY A 262 9.56 10.48 3.11
N SER A 263 9.13 9.39 3.74
CA SER A 263 7.83 8.77 3.47
C SER A 263 6.69 9.77 3.71
N GLY A 264 5.96 10.14 2.66
CA GLY A 264 4.73 10.93 2.81
C GLY A 264 3.67 10.18 3.63
N SER A 265 2.67 10.91 4.08
CA SER A 265 1.49 10.40 4.78
C SER A 265 0.23 10.62 3.94
N SER A 266 -0.82 9.84 4.20
CA SER A 266 -2.10 9.95 3.50
C SER A 266 -2.63 11.38 3.51
N GLY A 267 -3.09 11.86 2.36
CA GLY A 267 -3.61 13.21 2.18
C GLY A 267 -2.55 14.25 1.79
N GLN A 268 -1.28 13.89 1.63
CA GLN A 268 -0.25 14.76 1.07
C GLN A 268 -0.20 14.70 -0.47
N VAL A 269 0.31 15.77 -1.09
CA VAL A 269 0.56 15.87 -2.54
C VAL A 269 2.04 16.10 -2.80
N LEU A 270 2.49 15.88 -4.04
CA LEU A 270 3.83 16.25 -4.45
C LEU A 270 3.95 17.77 -4.63
N GLY A 271 4.96 18.37 -4.01
CA GLY A 271 5.33 19.77 -4.19
C GLY A 271 6.84 19.95 -4.34
N LEU A 272 7.27 21.19 -4.57
CA LEU A 272 8.68 21.54 -4.60
C LEU A 272 9.15 21.92 -3.19
N GLY A 273 10.24 21.32 -2.74
CA GLY A 273 10.91 21.68 -1.49
C GLY A 273 11.79 22.91 -1.65
N SER A 274 12.29 23.43 -0.52
CA SER A 274 13.15 24.63 -0.47
C SER A 274 14.49 24.50 -1.22
N SER A 275 14.90 23.28 -1.55
CA SER A 275 16.08 22.95 -2.36
C SER A 275 15.76 22.69 -3.84
N GLY A 276 14.50 22.83 -4.26
CA GLY A 276 14.05 22.58 -5.64
C GLY A 276 13.81 21.09 -5.97
N GLY A 277 14.02 20.17 -5.02
CA GLY A 277 13.63 18.76 -5.17
C GLY A 277 12.14 18.55 -4.93
N LEU A 278 11.57 17.46 -5.46
CA LEU A 278 10.20 17.05 -5.14
C LEU A 278 10.15 16.55 -3.69
N ILE A 279 9.12 16.94 -2.92
CA ILE A 279 8.84 16.44 -1.57
C ILE A 279 7.33 16.27 -1.38
N TRP A 280 6.94 15.51 -0.36
CA TRP A 280 5.54 15.44 0.07
C TRP A 280 5.18 16.69 0.89
N ILE A 281 4.18 17.43 0.44
CA ILE A 281 3.63 18.62 1.12
C ILE A 281 2.18 18.39 1.53
N SER A 282 1.72 19.10 2.56
CA SER A 282 0.28 19.16 2.84
C SER A 282 -0.43 19.93 1.70
N PRO A 283 -1.62 19.52 1.24
CA PRO A 283 -2.38 20.28 0.24
C PRO A 283 -2.74 21.68 0.75
N ALA A 284 -2.90 21.83 2.07
CA ALA A 284 -3.12 23.14 2.69
C ALA A 284 -1.94 24.09 2.53
N SER A 285 -0.74 23.57 2.20
CA SER A 285 0.49 24.31 1.91
C SER A 285 0.84 24.34 0.42
N ALA A 286 -0.10 24.01 -0.46
CA ALA A 286 0.10 24.15 -1.89
C ALA A 286 -0.01 25.63 -2.27
N ASP A 287 1.12 26.24 -2.56
CA ASP A 287 1.16 27.63 -3.00
C ASP A 287 0.67 27.75 -4.45
N PHE A 288 -0.19 28.73 -4.71
CA PHE A 288 -0.49 29.15 -6.08
C PHE A 288 0.61 30.11 -6.55
N ILE A 289 1.29 29.79 -7.65
CA ILE A 289 2.35 30.64 -8.21
C ILE A 289 1.87 31.24 -9.53
N TYR A 290 1.77 32.56 -9.60
CA TYR A 290 1.42 33.32 -10.80
C TYR A 290 2.31 34.54 -10.94
N ASN A 291 2.89 34.76 -12.13
CA ASN A 291 3.78 35.90 -12.42
C ASN A 291 4.88 36.13 -11.35
N ASN A 292 5.53 35.04 -10.91
CA ASN A 292 6.63 35.09 -9.93
C ASN A 292 6.20 35.62 -8.54
N GLN A 293 4.92 35.56 -8.21
CA GLN A 293 4.37 35.78 -6.88
C GLN A 293 3.80 34.47 -6.34
N THR A 294 4.08 34.21 -5.06
CA THR A 294 3.64 33.01 -4.34
C THR A 294 2.47 33.37 -3.41
N PHE A 295 1.34 32.73 -3.61
CA PHE A 295 0.15 32.87 -2.78
C PHE A 295 0.03 31.65 -1.88
N THR A 296 0.33 31.82 -0.60
CA THR A 296 0.36 30.73 0.37
C THR A 296 -1.04 30.35 0.82
N ASN A 297 -1.37 29.05 0.77
CA ASN A 297 -2.61 28.47 1.30
C ASN A 297 -3.91 29.08 0.73
N ALA A 298 -3.88 29.55 -0.52
CA ALA A 298 -5.07 30.12 -1.16
C ALA A 298 -6.15 29.03 -1.37
N SER A 299 -7.34 29.23 -0.79
CA SER A 299 -8.47 28.28 -0.88
C SER A 299 -9.47 28.60 -2.00
N SER A 300 -9.50 29.85 -2.45
CA SER A 300 -10.40 30.36 -3.50
C SER A 300 -9.75 31.53 -4.22
N ILE A 301 -10.14 31.73 -5.49
CA ILE A 301 -9.95 32.99 -6.20
C ILE A 301 -11.31 33.69 -6.20
N GLU A 302 -11.43 34.73 -5.38
CA GLU A 302 -12.67 35.51 -5.26
C GLU A 302 -12.52 36.83 -5.99
N PHE A 303 -13.41 37.08 -6.95
CA PHE A 303 -13.58 38.39 -7.57
C PHE A 303 -14.60 39.16 -6.76
N ASP A 304 -14.14 40.14 -6.01
CA ASP A 304 -15.02 40.97 -5.21
C ASP A 304 -15.76 41.99 -6.10
N VAL A 305 -16.99 41.65 -6.45
CA VAL A 305 -17.86 42.51 -7.26
C VAL A 305 -18.25 43.81 -6.54
N SER A 306 -18.14 43.85 -5.21
CA SER A 306 -18.42 45.06 -4.42
C SER A 306 -17.30 46.09 -4.51
N SER A 307 -16.08 45.67 -4.87
CA SER A 307 -14.92 46.54 -5.08
C SER A 307 -14.66 46.87 -6.55
N GLY A 308 -15.62 46.60 -7.44
CA GLY A 308 -15.59 47.04 -8.83
C GLY A 308 -15.05 46.01 -9.82
N PHE A 309 -15.02 44.73 -9.49
CA PHE A 309 -14.89 43.68 -10.50
C PHE A 309 -16.26 43.34 -11.10
N THR A 310 -16.31 43.06 -12.40
CA THR A 310 -17.51 42.55 -13.07
C THR A 310 -17.23 41.18 -13.67
N LEU A 311 -18.23 40.31 -13.67
CA LEU A 311 -18.20 39.00 -14.32
C LEU A 311 -19.29 39.02 -15.38
N SER A 312 -18.91 38.80 -16.63
CA SER A 312 -19.85 38.74 -17.76
C SER A 312 -19.63 37.47 -18.56
N GLU A 313 -20.71 36.86 -19.02
CA GLU A 313 -20.68 35.68 -19.89
C GLU A 313 -21.14 36.10 -21.28
N GLY A 314 -20.18 36.36 -22.18
CA GLY A 314 -20.49 36.74 -23.56
C GLY A 314 -20.94 35.54 -24.41
N ASN A 315 -20.33 34.38 -24.16
CA ASN A 315 -20.65 33.10 -24.77
C ASN A 315 -20.91 32.07 -23.65
N PRO A 316 -21.83 31.10 -23.82
CA PRO A 316 -22.04 30.04 -22.83
C PRO A 316 -20.73 29.28 -22.53
N GLY A 317 -20.35 29.26 -21.26
CA GLY A 317 -19.14 28.63 -20.74
C GLY A 317 -17.90 29.53 -20.66
N GLU A 318 -17.97 30.79 -21.11
CA GLU A 318 -16.83 31.71 -21.12
C GLU A 318 -17.09 32.95 -20.24
N LEU A 319 -16.52 32.93 -19.04
CA LEU A 319 -16.64 34.01 -18.06
C LEU A 319 -15.51 35.03 -18.25
N THR A 320 -15.85 36.26 -18.62
CA THR A 320 -14.91 37.38 -18.75
C THR A 320 -14.94 38.23 -17.49
N VAL A 321 -13.76 38.52 -16.94
CA VAL A 321 -13.58 39.42 -15.78
C VAL A 321 -13.24 40.83 -16.28
N GLY A 322 -14.04 41.82 -15.88
CA GLY A 322 -13.82 43.24 -16.16
C GLY A 322 -13.74 44.10 -14.90
N PHE A 323 -13.60 45.41 -15.08
CA PHE A 323 -13.65 46.41 -14.02
C PHE A 323 -14.88 47.32 -14.22
N THR A 324 -15.52 47.74 -13.12
CA THR A 324 -16.58 48.76 -13.09
C THR A 324 -15.94 50.15 -13.06
N ASP A 325 -16.65 51.16 -13.58
CA ASP A 325 -16.21 52.56 -13.52
C ASP A 325 -16.08 53.05 -12.07
N TYR A 326 -14.93 53.65 -11.71
CA TYR A 326 -14.61 54.07 -10.34
C TYR A 326 -15.38 55.32 -9.87
N LEU A 327 -15.97 56.12 -10.78
CA LEU A 327 -16.72 57.33 -10.45
C LEU A 327 -18.10 57.29 -11.09
N THR A 328 -19.14 57.03 -10.28
CA THR A 328 -20.52 56.88 -10.75
C THR A 328 -21.38 58.11 -10.49
N THR A 329 -21.08 58.91 -9.46
CA THR A 329 -21.85 60.12 -9.14
C THR A 329 -21.00 61.25 -8.56
N ILE A 330 -21.46 62.50 -8.76
CA ILE A 330 -20.98 63.69 -8.05
C ILE A 330 -22.18 64.40 -7.45
N SER A 331 -22.14 64.64 -6.14
CA SER A 331 -23.20 65.34 -5.42
C SER A 331 -22.68 66.65 -4.86
N VAL A 332 -23.43 67.72 -5.06
CA VAL A 332 -23.20 69.04 -4.46
C VAL A 332 -24.45 69.38 -3.64
N THR A 333 -24.28 69.77 -2.38
CA THR A 333 -25.41 70.08 -1.49
C THR A 333 -26.31 71.17 -2.10
N GLY A 334 -27.60 70.88 -2.20
CA GLY A 334 -28.59 71.78 -2.80
C GLY A 334 -28.66 71.74 -4.33
N GLN A 335 -27.92 70.85 -4.98
CA GLN A 335 -27.96 70.62 -6.43
C GLN A 335 -28.41 69.19 -6.77
N PRO A 336 -28.94 68.95 -7.97
CA PRO A 336 -29.13 67.59 -8.48
C PRO A 336 -27.80 66.84 -8.57
N THR A 337 -27.81 65.55 -8.23
CA THR A 337 -26.66 64.65 -8.39
C THR A 337 -26.37 64.43 -9.87
N ILE A 338 -25.11 64.57 -10.26
CA ILE A 338 -24.64 64.15 -11.59
C ILE A 338 -24.37 62.65 -11.55
N SER A 339 -24.91 61.91 -12.52
CA SER A 339 -24.63 60.49 -12.74
C SER A 339 -23.77 60.32 -13.99
N ILE A 340 -22.67 59.59 -13.86
CA ILE A 340 -21.67 59.35 -14.90
C ILE A 340 -21.76 57.88 -15.30
N ASP A 341 -21.78 57.60 -16.61
CA ASP A 341 -21.63 56.26 -17.17
C ASP A 341 -20.39 56.20 -18.06
N SER A 342 -19.94 54.99 -18.39
CA SER A 342 -18.74 54.72 -19.20
C SER A 342 -18.77 55.31 -20.62
N SER A 343 -19.91 55.90 -21.06
CA SER A 343 -20.06 56.44 -22.41
C SER A 343 -19.97 57.96 -22.50
N ARG A 344 -19.91 58.68 -21.36
CA ARG A 344 -20.02 60.15 -21.32
C ARG A 344 -18.94 60.81 -20.46
N GLU A 345 -18.38 61.90 -20.96
CA GLU A 345 -17.39 62.72 -20.25
C GLU A 345 -18.05 63.70 -19.26
N LEU A 346 -17.42 63.92 -18.10
CA LEU A 346 -17.80 64.96 -17.16
C LEU A 346 -17.04 66.26 -17.48
N GLU A 347 -17.76 67.28 -17.91
CA GLU A 347 -17.20 68.62 -18.13
C GLU A 347 -17.49 69.56 -16.95
N LEU A 348 -16.45 70.22 -16.42
CA LEU A 348 -16.58 71.27 -15.40
C LEU A 348 -16.42 72.63 -16.06
N VAL A 349 -17.50 73.42 -16.12
CA VAL A 349 -17.49 74.75 -16.73
C VAL A 349 -17.32 75.83 -15.66
N ALA A 350 -16.31 76.68 -15.81
CA ALA A 350 -16.07 77.78 -14.89
C ALA A 350 -17.06 78.94 -15.17
N GLY A 351 -17.82 79.35 -14.15
CA GLY A 351 -18.69 80.52 -14.21
C GLY A 351 -17.94 81.86 -14.05
N PRO A 352 -18.61 83.00 -14.27
CA PRO A 352 -17.98 84.32 -14.10
C PRO A 352 -17.36 84.49 -12.71
N GLY A 353 -16.11 84.98 -12.65
CA GLY A 353 -15.37 85.22 -11.40
C GLY A 353 -14.75 83.97 -10.75
N VAL A 354 -15.00 82.78 -11.31
CA VAL A 354 -14.39 81.51 -10.88
C VAL A 354 -13.39 81.06 -11.93
N THR A 355 -12.20 80.65 -11.50
CA THR A 355 -11.21 79.99 -12.34
C THR A 355 -11.04 78.55 -11.88
N LEU A 356 -11.17 77.62 -12.83
CA LEU A 356 -10.90 76.21 -12.63
C LEU A 356 -9.62 75.87 -13.41
N THR A 357 -8.65 75.23 -12.76
CA THR A 357 -7.40 74.79 -13.41
C THR A 357 -7.13 73.34 -13.09
N THR A 358 -6.86 72.55 -14.13
CA THR A 358 -6.47 71.14 -14.00
C THR A 358 -4.96 70.98 -14.12
N ASP A 359 -4.39 70.08 -13.32
CA ASP A 359 -2.99 69.64 -13.46
C ASP A 359 -2.96 68.12 -13.62
N ASN A 360 -2.68 67.69 -14.84
CA ASN A 360 -2.57 66.29 -15.21
C ASN A 360 -1.14 65.75 -15.21
N THR A 361 -0.15 66.57 -14.85
CA THR A 361 1.27 66.21 -14.90
C THR A 361 1.75 65.46 -13.66
N VAL A 362 0.99 65.53 -12.56
CA VAL A 362 1.27 64.84 -11.29
C VAL A 362 0.52 63.52 -11.15
N ASN A 363 0.99 62.62 -10.28
CA ASN A 363 0.34 61.32 -10.04
C ASN A 363 -1.10 61.46 -9.54
N ASN A 364 -1.30 62.30 -8.50
CA ASN A 364 -2.63 62.66 -8.03
C ASN A 364 -3.11 63.88 -8.82
N LYS A 365 -3.94 63.65 -9.84
CA LYS A 365 -4.50 64.71 -10.69
C LYS A 365 -5.22 65.74 -9.82
N LYS A 366 -4.95 67.02 -10.06
CA LYS A 366 -5.49 68.11 -9.24
C LYS A 366 -6.47 68.96 -10.04
N VAL A 367 -7.52 69.41 -9.37
CA VAL A 367 -8.36 70.51 -9.82
C VAL A 367 -8.28 71.60 -8.77
N THR A 368 -7.84 72.80 -9.16
CA THR A 368 -7.78 73.96 -8.26
C THR A 368 -8.92 74.91 -8.59
N TRP A 369 -9.64 75.32 -7.55
CA TRP A 369 -10.78 76.23 -7.65
C TRP A 369 -10.34 77.55 -7.03
N ALA A 370 -10.26 78.59 -7.85
CA ALA A 370 -9.94 79.94 -7.41
C ALA A 370 -11.14 80.86 -7.66
N VAL A 371 -11.59 81.56 -6.63
CA VAL A 371 -12.58 82.63 -6.78
C VAL A 371 -11.84 83.95 -6.75
N SER A 372 -11.92 84.69 -7.84
CA SER A 372 -11.45 86.07 -7.87
C SER A 372 -12.67 86.96 -7.69
N VAL A 373 -12.83 87.54 -6.50
CA VAL A 373 -13.69 88.71 -6.36
C VAL A 373 -12.96 89.85 -7.07
N GLY A 374 -13.34 90.15 -8.31
CA GLY A 374 -12.90 91.37 -8.99
C GLY A 374 -13.27 92.61 -8.17
N GLY A 375 -12.85 93.79 -8.63
CA GLY A 375 -13.27 95.06 -8.00
C GLY A 375 -14.79 95.07 -7.81
N ILE A 376 -15.23 95.20 -6.56
CA ILE A 376 -16.64 95.13 -6.22
C ILE A 376 -17.30 96.40 -6.76
N THR A 377 -18.19 96.25 -7.74
CA THR A 377 -18.86 97.37 -8.43
C THR A 377 -20.24 97.70 -7.88
N GLU A 378 -20.69 96.96 -6.87
CA GLU A 378 -21.98 97.15 -6.20
C GLU A 378 -21.79 97.42 -4.70
N ASP A 379 -22.80 97.99 -4.05
CA ASP A 379 -22.74 98.30 -2.62
C ASP A 379 -22.59 97.02 -1.78
N ILE A 380 -21.57 97.00 -0.94
CA ILE A 380 -21.40 95.93 0.06
C ILE A 380 -22.21 96.32 1.28
N LEU A 381 -23.40 95.75 1.38
CA LEU A 381 -24.30 96.01 2.50
C LEU A 381 -24.29 94.82 3.48
N PRO A 382 -24.13 95.06 4.79
CA PRO A 382 -24.45 94.03 5.77
C PRO A 382 -25.94 93.70 5.72
N ALA A 383 -26.32 92.48 6.11
CA ALA A 383 -27.72 92.11 6.20
C ALA A 383 -28.44 93.02 7.21
N SER A 384 -29.65 93.49 6.87
CA SER A 384 -30.44 94.41 7.70
C SER A 384 -30.92 93.82 9.03
N THR A 385 -30.69 92.53 9.25
CA THR A 385 -31.18 91.76 10.40
C THR A 385 -30.15 91.64 11.52
N SER A 386 -28.94 92.18 11.37
CA SER A 386 -27.88 92.10 12.39
C SER A 386 -26.89 93.26 12.30
N THR A 387 -26.12 93.46 13.38
CA THR A 387 -25.02 94.42 13.41
C THR A 387 -23.73 93.70 13.01
N TYR A 388 -22.94 94.35 12.14
CA TYR A 388 -21.70 93.79 11.61
C TYR A 388 -20.55 94.76 11.83
N ASN A 389 -19.41 94.22 12.26
CA ASN A 389 -18.20 95.00 12.41
C ASN A 389 -17.46 95.06 11.06
N LEU A 390 -17.08 96.27 10.64
CA LEU A 390 -16.19 96.47 9.49
C LEU A 390 -14.73 96.40 9.98
N GLY A 391 -14.23 95.17 10.17
CA GLY A 391 -12.91 94.89 10.76
C GLY A 391 -12.99 94.37 12.21
N SER A 392 -11.84 94.16 12.83
CA SER A 392 -11.73 93.78 14.25
C SER A 392 -10.38 94.23 14.84
N ILE A 393 -10.21 94.11 16.16
CA ILE A 393 -8.94 94.42 16.84
C ILE A 393 -7.73 93.62 16.33
N SER A 394 -7.96 92.47 15.70
CA SER A 394 -6.91 91.61 15.12
C SER A 394 -6.83 91.68 13.59
N LYS A 395 -7.79 92.35 12.96
CA LYS A 395 -7.88 92.53 11.50
C LYS A 395 -8.38 93.95 11.23
N VAL A 396 -7.47 94.89 11.41
CA VAL A 396 -7.72 96.32 11.23
C VAL A 396 -7.52 96.66 9.75
N TRP A 397 -8.41 97.47 9.20
CA TRP A 397 -8.20 98.03 7.87
C TRP A 397 -7.01 98.98 7.91
N ASP A 398 -6.07 98.80 6.98
CA ASP A 398 -4.89 99.68 6.87
C ASP A 398 -5.29 101.13 6.58
N THR A 399 -6.25 101.32 5.67
CA THR A 399 -6.86 102.63 5.40
C THR A 399 -8.28 102.43 4.89
N ILE A 400 -9.19 103.33 5.28
CA ILE A 400 -10.56 103.40 4.75
C ILE A 400 -10.67 104.64 3.85
N PHE A 401 -10.92 104.42 2.57
CA PHE A 401 -11.22 105.48 1.61
C PHE A 401 -12.73 105.53 1.36
N ALA A 402 -13.36 106.64 1.70
CA ALA A 402 -14.77 106.88 1.44
C ALA A 402 -15.01 108.34 1.08
N ASN A 403 -15.94 108.60 0.16
CA ASN A 403 -16.36 109.96 -0.17
C ASN A 403 -17.14 110.60 0.99
N THR A 404 -17.88 109.79 1.74
CA THR A 404 -18.66 110.22 2.90
C THR A 404 -18.73 109.05 3.89
N ILE A 405 -18.58 109.35 5.18
CA ILE A 405 -18.77 108.39 6.27
C ILE A 405 -19.79 109.01 7.22
N ASP A 406 -20.94 108.35 7.38
CA ASP A 406 -21.95 108.70 8.38
C ASP A 406 -21.78 107.78 9.59
N LEU A 407 -21.38 108.37 10.72
CA LEU A 407 -21.19 107.67 12.00
C LEU A 407 -22.40 107.79 12.92
N GLY A 408 -23.51 108.37 12.44
CA GLY A 408 -24.69 108.67 13.26
C GLY A 408 -24.36 109.56 14.46
N ASN A 409 -24.92 109.23 15.64
CA ASN A 409 -24.78 110.01 16.88
C ASN A 409 -23.53 109.64 17.71
N ILE A 410 -22.47 109.11 17.08
CA ILE A 410 -21.24 108.75 17.79
C ILE A 410 -20.36 110.00 17.98
N THR A 411 -19.99 110.27 19.23
CA THR A 411 -19.03 111.33 19.56
C THR A 411 -17.61 110.80 19.36
N LEU A 412 -16.87 111.39 18.42
CA LEU A 412 -15.45 111.07 18.21
C LEU A 412 -14.65 111.65 19.39
N SER A 413 -14.04 110.80 20.22
CA SER A 413 -13.13 111.24 21.28
C SER A 413 -11.69 111.02 20.83
N GLU A 414 -10.91 112.10 20.76
CA GLU A 414 -9.47 112.04 20.49
C GLU A 414 -8.73 111.43 21.69
N ILE A 415 -7.95 110.38 21.45
CA ILE A 415 -6.91 109.92 22.38
C ILE A 415 -5.58 109.92 21.63
N SER A 416 -4.74 110.92 21.92
CA SER A 416 -3.35 111.06 21.44
C SER A 416 -3.17 111.20 19.91
N GLY A 417 -3.91 112.11 19.26
CA GLY A 417 -3.63 112.53 17.88
C GLY A 417 -4.04 111.55 16.77
N ALA A 418 -4.67 110.42 17.12
CA ALA A 418 -5.37 109.55 16.18
C ALA A 418 -6.85 109.50 16.53
N LEU A 419 -7.72 109.65 15.53
CA LEU A 419 -9.15 109.46 15.68
C LEU A 419 -9.42 107.98 15.92
N SER A 420 -9.51 107.59 17.19
CA SER A 420 -9.99 106.28 17.59
C SER A 420 -11.51 106.32 17.65
N LEU A 421 -12.18 105.50 16.86
CA LEU A 421 -13.53 105.04 17.21
C LEU A 421 -13.39 104.23 18.52
N PRO A 422 -14.39 104.22 19.43
CA PRO A 422 -14.33 103.35 20.61
C PRO A 422 -14.13 101.87 20.24
#